data_AF-A0A2W4MXS6-F1
#
_entry.id   AF-A0A2W4MXS6-F1
#
_cell.length_a   1.000
_cell.length_b   1.000
_cell.length_c   1.000
_cell.angle_alpha   90.00
_cell.angle_beta   90.00
_cell.angle_gamma   90.00
#
_symmetry.space_group_name_H-M   'P 1'
#
loop_
_entity.id
_entity.type
_entity.pdbx_description
1 polymer ?
#
loop_
_entity_poly.entity_id
_entity_poly.type
_entity_poly.pdbx_seq_one_letter_code
_entity_poly.pdbx_strand_id
1 'polypeptide(L)'
;MTVQQDLQKAIAIAKAQMGTYAVFAASTQDPAARAMFDGMAQDMDRHVKVLESRLQYLNQNNQLNQRQQQKQNQQEARAQEQMEPPQ
;
A
#
# COMPACT_ATOMS: atom_id res chain seq x y z
N MET A 1 -12.78 0.30 -8.36
CA MET A 1 -11.51 0.77 -7.76
C MET A 1 -11.45 0.21 -6.36
N THR A 2 -10.34 -0.46 -6.00
CA THR A 2 -10.12 -0.92 -4.62
C THR A 2 -9.17 0.04 -3.93
N VAL A 3 -9.30 0.18 -2.61
CA VAL A 3 -8.40 1.01 -1.79
C VAL A 3 -6.92 0.67 -2.05
N GLN A 4 -6.62 -0.60 -2.35
CA GLN A 4 -5.28 -1.06 -2.72
C GLN A 4 -4.78 -0.44 -4.04
N GLN A 5 -5.61 -0.44 -5.09
CA GLN A 5 -5.26 0.18 -6.37
C GLN A 5 -5.11 1.70 -6.24
N ASP A 6 -5.93 2.33 -5.40
CA ASP A 6 -5.86 3.77 -5.17
C ASP A 6 -4.59 4.15 -4.37
N LEU A 7 -4.16 3.32 -3.40
CA LEU A 7 -2.87 3.48 -2.72
C LEU A 7 -1.68 3.35 -3.68
N GLN A 8 -1.70 2.37 -4.59
CA GLN A 8 -0.64 2.20 -5.60
C GLN A 8 -0.53 3.43 -6.50
N LYS A 9 -1.67 3.97 -6.96
CA LYS A 9 -1.71 5.21 -7.74
C LYS A 9 -1.17 6.40 -6.94
N ALA A 10 -1.59 6.55 -5.68
CA ALA A 10 -1.11 7.62 -4.80
C ALA A 10 0.41 7.56 -4.59
N ILE A 11 0.97 6.36 -4.40
CA ILE A 11 2.43 6.16 -4.29
C ILE A 11 3.14 6.62 -5.57
N ALA A 12 2.61 6.23 -6.75
CA ALA A 12 3.21 6.63 -8.03
C ALA A 12 3.18 8.15 -8.23
N ILE A 13 2.05 8.80 -7.91
CA ILE A 13 1.91 10.25 -7.99
C ILE A 13 2.88 10.96 -7.02
N ALA A 14 2.97 10.51 -5.77
CA ALA A 14 3.89 11.09 -4.79
C ALA A 14 5.35 10.96 -5.24
N LYS A 15 5.75 9.80 -5.79
CA LYS A 15 7.11 9.61 -6.35
C LYS A 15 7.37 10.55 -7.54
N ALA A 16 6.40 10.77 -8.41
CA ALA A 16 6.53 11.71 -9.51
C ALA A 16 6.69 13.16 -9.02
N GLN A 17 5.88 13.58 -8.05
CA GLN A 17 5.97 14.92 -7.45
C GLN A 17 7.30 15.13 -6.72
N MET A 18 7.79 14.13 -5.99
CA MET A 18 9.11 14.14 -5.37
C MET A 18 10.21 14.44 -6.39
N GLY A 19 10.20 13.74 -7.54
CA GLY A 19 11.14 13.98 -8.63
C GLY A 19 11.01 15.39 -9.20
N THR A 20 9.78 15.88 -9.41
CA THR A 20 9.53 17.24 -9.89
C THR A 20 10.11 18.29 -8.94
N TYR A 21 9.90 18.16 -7.63
CA TYR A 21 10.47 19.09 -6.65
C TYR A 21 12.00 19.03 -6.60
N ALA A 22 12.59 17.84 -6.71
CA ALA A 22 14.05 17.70 -6.81
C ALA A 22 14.62 18.41 -8.05
N VAL A 23 13.93 18.34 -9.20
CA VAL A 23 14.31 19.08 -10.40
C VAL A 23 14.20 20.58 -10.18
N PHE A 24 13.16 21.07 -9.50
CA PHE A 24 13.00 22.49 -9.18
C PHE A 24 14.09 22.99 -8.24
N ALA A 25 14.43 22.22 -7.20
CA ALA A 25 15.55 22.52 -6.30
C ALA A 25 16.88 22.63 -7.05
N ALA A 26 17.13 21.70 -7.98
CA ALA A 26 18.34 21.70 -8.79
C ALA A 26 18.41 22.91 -9.75
N SER A 27 17.26 23.30 -10.33
CA SER A 27 17.19 24.29 -11.42
C SER A 27 17.05 25.73 -10.94
N THR A 28 16.64 25.97 -9.70
CA THR A 28 16.47 27.33 -9.17
C THR A 28 17.80 27.97 -8.76
N GLN A 29 17.91 29.29 -8.99
CA GLN A 29 19.05 30.10 -8.55
C GLN A 29 18.82 30.74 -7.18
N ASP A 30 17.57 30.75 -6.68
CA ASP A 30 17.22 31.29 -5.36
C ASP A 30 17.52 30.24 -4.26
N PRO A 31 18.44 30.52 -3.32
CA PRO A 31 18.75 29.61 -2.22
C PRO A 31 17.55 29.30 -1.30
N ALA A 32 16.65 30.26 -1.10
CA ALA A 32 15.46 30.06 -0.27
C ALA A 32 14.47 29.12 -0.98
N ALA A 33 14.24 29.33 -2.27
CA ALA A 33 13.42 28.44 -3.08
C ALA A 33 14.00 27.01 -3.15
N ARG A 34 15.33 26.87 -3.25
CA ARG A 34 16.01 25.57 -3.23
C ARG A 34 15.70 24.80 -1.94
N ALA A 35 15.90 25.43 -0.78
CA ALA A 35 15.60 24.82 0.51
C ALA A 35 14.11 24.45 0.65
N MET A 36 13.21 25.29 0.12
CA MET A 36 11.77 24.99 0.08
C MET A 36 11.47 23.75 -0.78
N PHE A 37 12.01 23.66 -2.01
CA PHE A 37 11.80 22.51 -2.89
C PHE A 37 12.41 21.22 -2.32
N ASP A 38 13.59 21.30 -1.71
CA ASP A 38 14.20 20.16 -1.01
C ASP A 38 13.30 19.68 0.14
N GLY A 39 12.74 20.59 0.93
CA GLY A 39 11.76 20.25 1.97
C GLY A 39 10.52 19.55 1.41
N MET A 40 9.95 20.05 0.31
CA MET A 40 8.79 19.42 -0.32
C MET A 40 9.11 18.03 -0.90
N ALA A 41 10.33 17.82 -1.43
CA ALA A 41 10.75 16.49 -1.86
C ALA A 41 10.85 15.51 -0.67
N GLN A 42 11.38 15.96 0.47
CA GLN A 42 11.42 15.16 1.71
C GLN A 42 10.01 14.84 2.22
N ASP A 43 9.06 15.77 2.09
CA ASP A 43 7.66 15.53 2.45
C ASP A 43 7.02 14.43 1.59
N MET A 44 7.32 14.41 0.29
CA MET A 44 6.84 13.35 -0.59
C MET A 44 7.45 11.99 -0.25
N ASP A 45 8.72 11.93 0.14
CA ASP A 45 9.33 10.69 0.65
C ASP A 45 8.60 10.18 1.91
N ARG A 46 8.26 11.09 2.84
CA ARG A 46 7.44 10.75 4.02
C ARG A 46 6.06 10.22 3.61
N HIS A 47 5.40 10.84 2.63
CA HIS A 47 4.12 10.36 2.11
C HIS A 47 4.23 8.95 1.52
N VAL A 48 5.26 8.70 0.69
CA VAL A 48 5.50 7.39 0.07
C VAL A 48 5.63 6.31 1.14
N LYS A 49 6.44 6.54 2.19
CA LYS A 49 6.63 5.58 3.29
C LYS A 49 5.33 5.22 4.01
N VAL A 50 4.50 6.22 4.31
CA VAL A 50 3.20 6.00 4.96
C VAL A 50 2.26 5.19 4.06
N LEU A 51 2.18 5.54 2.78
CA LEU A 51 1.31 4.86 1.82
C LEU A 51 1.77 3.42 1.54
N GLU A 52 3.08 3.19 1.41
CA GLU A 52 3.67 1.85 1.24
C GLU A 52 3.42 0.96 2.47
N SER A 53 3.58 1.51 3.68
CA SER A 53 3.24 0.82 4.92
C SER A 53 1.76 0.40 4.97
N ARG A 54 0.86 1.30 4.57
CA ARG A 54 -0.58 0.99 4.50
C ARG A 54 -0.89 -0.07 3.45
N LEU A 55 -0.26 0.02 2.28
CA LEU A 55 -0.42 -0.97 1.21
C LEU A 55 0.07 -2.35 1.67
N GLN A 56 1.20 -2.41 2.37
CA GLN A 56 1.74 -3.64 2.93
C GLN A 56 0.79 -4.25 3.97
N TYR A 57 0.23 -3.44 4.87
CA TYR A 57 -0.78 -3.90 5.83
C TYR A 57 -1.99 -4.52 5.15
N LEU A 58 -2.54 -3.88 4.12
CA LEU A 58 -3.68 -4.42 3.37
C LEU A 58 -3.33 -5.73 2.66
N ASN A 59 -2.12 -5.84 2.09
CA ASN A 59 -1.66 -7.07 1.45
C ASN A 59 -1.53 -8.23 2.45
N GLN A 60 -0.95 -7.97 3.62
CA GLN A 60 -0.79 -8.97 4.68
C GLN A 60 -2.14 -9.40 5.27
N ASN A 61 -3.01 -8.44 5.58
CA ASN A 61 -4.33 -8.74 6.14
C ASN A 61 -5.25 -9.43 5.14
N ASN A 62 -5.21 -9.07 3.86
CA ASN A 62 -5.98 -9.80 2.85
C ASN A 62 -5.55 -11.27 2.76
N GLN A 63 -4.24 -11.54 2.84
CA GLN A 63 -3.75 -12.92 2.86
C GLN A 63 -4.14 -13.68 4.13
N LEU A 64 -4.08 -13.03 5.29
CA LEU A 64 -4.50 -13.63 6.56
C LEU A 64 -5.99 -13.95 6.55
N ASN A 65 -6.82 -12.99 6.13
CA ASN A 65 -8.26 -13.16 6.00
C ASN A 65 -8.60 -14.30 5.04
N GLN A 66 -7.94 -14.39 3.87
CA GLN A 66 -8.16 -15.48 2.91
C GLN A 66 -7.80 -16.85 3.48
N ARG A 67 -6.67 -16.98 4.18
CA ARG A 67 -6.27 -18.26 4.81
C ARG A 67 -7.25 -18.68 5.90
N GLN A 68 -7.77 -17.74 6.68
CA GLN A 68 -8.69 -18.02 7.76
C GLN A 68 -10.05 -18.51 7.22
N GLN A 69 -10.53 -17.88 6.14
CA GLN A 69 -11.74 -18.30 5.44
C GLN A 69 -11.61 -19.70 4.81
N GLN A 70 -10.45 -20.01 4.20
CA GLN A 70 -10.20 -21.35 3.66
C GLN A 70 -10.19 -22.44 4.75
N LYS A 71 -9.57 -22.16 5.90
CA LYS A 71 -9.56 -23.12 7.03
C LYS A 71 -10.97 -23.38 7.57
N GLN A 72 -11.79 -22.33 7.66
CA GLN A 72 -13.17 -22.46 8.14
C GLN A 72 -14.01 -23.30 7.18
N ASN A 73 -13.96 -23.03 5.87
CA ASN A 73 -14.66 -23.81 4.87
C ASN A 73 -14.23 -25.29 4.86
N GLN A 74 -12.95 -25.57 5.08
CA GLN A 74 -12.42 -26.94 5.11
C GLN A 74 -12.83 -27.71 6.37
N GLN A 75 -13.01 -27.03 7.50
CA GLN A 75 -13.56 -27.63 8.73
C GLN A 75 -15.06 -27.90 8.60
N GLU A 76 -15.82 -26.99 8.00
CA GLU A 76 -17.26 -27.18 7.74
C GLU A 76 -17.50 -28.35 6.76
N ALA A 77 -16.70 -28.45 5.69
CA ALA A 77 -16.77 -29.58 4.76
C ALA A 77 -16.49 -30.92 5.44
N ARG A 78 -15.43 -31.00 6.27
CA ARG A 78 -15.12 -32.23 7.03
C ARG A 78 -16.16 -32.60 8.07
N ALA A 79 -16.84 -31.62 8.66
CA ALA A 79 -17.92 -31.88 9.61
C ALA A 79 -19.16 -32.45 8.90
N GLN A 80 -19.43 -32.02 7.66
CA GLN A 80 -20.52 -32.54 6.84
C GLN A 80 -20.26 -33.96 6.35
N GLU A 81 -19.04 -34.28 5.91
CA GLU A 81 -18.65 -35.65 5.50
C GLU A 81 -18.74 -36.68 6.63
N GLN A 82 -18.57 -36.26 7.89
CA GLN A 82 -18.66 -37.14 9.06
C GLN A 82 -20.10 -37.34 9.58
N MET A 83 -21.08 -36.58 9.05
CA MET A 83 -22.49 -36.71 9.39
C MET A 83 -23.29 -37.57 8.39
N GLU A 84 -22.69 -38.00 7.27
CA GLU A 84 -23.32 -39.00 6.41
C GLU A 84 -23.11 -40.42 6.97
N PRO A 85 -24.19 -41.17 7.24
CA PRO A 85 -24.07 -42.55 7.70
C PRO A 85 -23.47 -43.41 6.57
N PRO A 86 -22.55 -44.35 6.89
CA PRO A 86 -22.03 -45.27 5.89
C PRO A 86 -23.18 -46.08 5.30
N GLN A 87 -23.23 -46.11 3.96
CA GLN A 87 -24.20 -46.90 3.17
C GLN A 87 -23.99 -48.40 3.38
#